data_AF-A0A3D5X4V1-F1
#
_entry.id   AF-A0A3D5X4V1-F1
#
_cell.length_a   1.000
_cell.length_b   1.000
_cell.length_c   1.000
_cell.angle_alpha   90.00
_cell.angle_beta   90.00
_cell.angle_gamma   90.00
#
_symmetry.space_group_name_H-M   'P 1'
#
loop_
_entity.id
_entity.type
_entity.pdbx_description
1 polymer ?
#
loop_
_entity_poly.entity_id
_entity_poly.type
_entity_poly.pdbx_seq_one_letter_code
_entity_poly.pdbx_strand_id
1 'polypeptide(L)'
;MNEIFSKGTDLDPDWVELYNTSAEEVNISGYKIYDSGGFSGSKPKMTIPEGTTIAANSYFVIVVDTEDEAGFGLSGSGEDVWLEDADDNVIDFAAFPALEETQSFGRFEDGAYSWEILNTITKGAANAQ
;
A
#
# COMPACT_ATOMS: atom_id res chain seq x y z
N MET A 1 -0.58 -5.77 2.38
CA MET A 1 0.10 -4.46 2.54
C MET A 1 1.16 -4.58 3.63
N ASN A 2 2.28 -3.88 3.50
CA ASN A 2 3.45 -3.97 4.36
C ASN A 2 3.81 -2.63 5.01
N GLU A 3 3.79 -1.56 4.22
CA GLU A 3 4.12 -0.20 4.64
C GLU A 3 3.30 0.81 3.82
N ILE A 4 2.93 1.92 4.44
CA ILE A 4 2.11 3.01 3.89
C ILE A 4 2.79 4.33 4.21
N PHE A 5 2.93 5.19 3.19
CA PHE A 5 3.48 6.53 3.33
C PHE A 5 2.52 7.56 2.74
N SER A 6 2.14 8.55 3.54
CA SER A 6 1.12 9.58 3.23
C SER A 6 1.63 11.01 3.33
N LYS A 7 2.95 11.19 3.27
CA LYS A 7 3.62 12.50 3.30
C LYS A 7 4.38 12.75 2.01
N GLY A 8 3.83 12.25 0.92
CA GLY A 8 4.34 12.45 -0.41
C GLY A 8 4.37 13.91 -0.81
N THR A 9 5.16 14.16 -1.85
CA THR A 9 5.24 15.43 -2.56
C THR A 9 5.09 15.15 -4.05
N ASP A 10 4.94 16.19 -4.87
CA ASP A 10 4.90 16.05 -6.33
C ASP A 10 6.12 15.29 -6.91
N LEU A 11 7.27 15.29 -6.20
CA LEU A 11 8.49 14.59 -6.63
C LEU A 11 8.66 13.18 -6.03
N ASP A 12 7.98 12.89 -4.92
CA ASP A 12 7.99 11.58 -4.27
C ASP A 12 6.58 11.33 -3.70
N PRO A 13 5.63 10.87 -4.54
CA PRO A 13 4.22 10.83 -4.17
C PRO A 13 3.91 9.73 -3.16
N ASP A 14 2.69 9.74 -2.62
CA ASP A 14 2.21 8.74 -1.67
C ASP A 14 2.25 7.34 -2.26
N TRP A 15 2.49 6.35 -1.39
CA TRP A 15 2.62 4.97 -1.82
C TRP A 15 2.20 3.97 -0.76
N VAL A 16 1.86 2.78 -1.23
CA VAL A 16 1.61 1.61 -0.42
C VAL A 16 2.47 0.47 -0.93
N GLU A 17 3.11 -0.24 -0.01
CA GLU A 17 3.94 -1.39 -0.32
C GLU A 17 3.22 -2.70 -0.03
N LEU A 18 3.43 -3.68 -0.91
CA LEU A 18 3.08 -5.07 -0.71
C LEU A 18 4.35 -5.88 -0.46
N TYR A 19 4.28 -6.82 0.48
CA TYR A 19 5.32 -7.81 0.73
C TYR A 19 4.76 -9.20 0.49
N ASN A 20 5.47 -10.00 -0.31
CA ASN A 20 5.14 -11.40 -0.51
C ASN A 20 5.78 -12.26 0.58
N THR A 21 4.98 -12.67 1.56
CA THR A 21 5.40 -13.52 2.69
C THR A 21 5.65 -14.98 2.33
N SER A 22 5.32 -15.39 1.10
CA SER A 22 5.46 -16.77 0.67
C SER A 22 6.88 -17.09 0.17
N ALA A 23 7.19 -18.38 0.09
CA ALA A 23 8.44 -18.89 -0.46
C ALA A 23 8.46 -18.96 -1.99
N GLU A 24 7.37 -18.57 -2.65
CA GLU A 24 7.20 -18.66 -4.11
C GLU A 24 6.85 -17.29 -4.69
N GLU A 25 6.97 -17.15 -6.01
CA GLU A 25 6.47 -15.95 -6.70
C GLU A 25 4.94 -15.89 -6.63
N VAL A 26 4.40 -14.69 -6.36
CA VAL A 26 2.96 -14.42 -6.37
C VAL A 26 2.62 -13.49 -7.52
N ASN A 27 1.67 -13.90 -8.35
CA ASN A 27 1.07 -13.05 -9.37
C ASN A 27 -0.01 -12.18 -8.73
N ILE A 28 0.14 -10.85 -8.88
CA ILE A 28 -0.78 -9.85 -8.34
C ILE A 28 -1.49 -9.06 -9.44
N SER A 29 -1.49 -9.58 -10.67
CA SER A 29 -2.24 -9.02 -11.80
C SER A 29 -3.71 -8.91 -11.44
N GLY A 30 -4.32 -7.75 -11.73
CA GLY A 30 -5.74 -7.52 -11.47
C GLY A 30 -6.11 -7.24 -10.02
N TYR A 31 -5.15 -7.31 -9.08
CA TYR A 31 -5.38 -6.86 -7.70
C TYR A 31 -5.72 -5.38 -7.69
N LYS A 32 -6.45 -4.92 -6.68
CA LYS A 32 -6.91 -3.53 -6.60
C LYS A 32 -6.56 -2.91 -5.27
N ILE A 33 -6.16 -1.65 -5.31
CA ILE A 33 -5.90 -0.83 -4.13
C ILE A 33 -6.71 0.45 -4.19
N TYR A 34 -7.28 0.86 -3.06
CA TYR A 34 -8.16 2.02 -2.99
C TYR A 34 -8.36 2.51 -1.55
N ASP A 35 -8.81 3.76 -1.44
CA ASP A 35 -9.21 4.44 -0.21
C ASP A 35 -10.73 4.38 0.00
N SER A 36 -11.24 5.18 0.95
CA SER A 36 -12.67 5.28 1.22
C SER A 36 -13.49 5.73 0.00
N GLY A 37 -12.88 6.51 -0.90
CA GLY A 37 -13.47 6.97 -2.15
C GLY A 37 -13.75 5.84 -3.14
N GLY A 38 -12.91 4.82 -3.18
CA GLY A 38 -13.12 3.60 -3.98
C GLY A 38 -13.91 2.49 -3.26
N PHE A 39 -13.92 2.49 -1.93
CA PHE A 39 -14.68 1.50 -1.14
C PHE A 39 -16.18 1.80 -1.09
N SER A 40 -16.53 3.03 -0.70
CA SER A 40 -17.92 3.45 -0.46
C SER A 40 -18.37 4.62 -1.34
N GLY A 41 -17.43 5.27 -2.02
CA GLY A 41 -17.68 6.36 -2.95
C GLY A 41 -17.87 5.88 -4.40
N SER A 42 -17.59 6.78 -5.33
CA SER A 42 -17.71 6.55 -6.78
C SER A 42 -16.37 6.59 -7.51
N LYS A 43 -15.26 6.68 -6.78
CA LYS A 43 -13.93 6.74 -7.39
C LYS A 43 -13.56 5.35 -7.93
N PRO A 44 -12.97 5.24 -9.13
CA PRO A 44 -12.48 3.95 -9.60
C PRO A 44 -11.35 3.44 -8.70
N LYS A 45 -11.28 2.12 -8.54
CA LYS A 45 -10.20 1.44 -7.80
C LYS A 45 -8.96 1.32 -8.69
N MET A 46 -7.78 1.58 -8.13
CA MET A 46 -6.53 1.42 -8.88
C MET A 46 -6.26 -0.07 -9.07
N THR A 47 -6.14 -0.53 -10.31
CA THR A 47 -5.92 -1.93 -10.66
C THR A 47 -4.45 -2.16 -11.02
N ILE A 48 -3.83 -3.17 -10.43
CA ILE A 48 -2.45 -3.57 -10.72
C ILE A 48 -2.38 -4.18 -12.13
N PRO A 49 -1.43 -3.73 -12.99
CA PRO A 49 -1.34 -4.20 -14.37
C PRO A 49 -1.11 -5.71 -14.53
N GLU A 50 -1.59 -6.24 -15.65
CA GLU A 50 -1.34 -7.62 -16.07
C GLU A 50 0.16 -7.94 -16.20
N GLY A 51 0.52 -9.15 -15.76
CA GLY A 51 1.91 -9.64 -15.75
C GLY A 51 2.73 -9.16 -14.56
N THR A 52 2.12 -8.52 -13.56
CA THR A 52 2.82 -8.09 -12.36
C THR A 52 2.98 -9.24 -11.38
N THR A 53 4.21 -9.53 -10.99
CA THR A 53 4.55 -10.54 -9.98
C THR A 53 5.42 -9.95 -8.88
N ILE A 54 5.32 -10.56 -7.69
CA ILE A 54 6.22 -10.29 -6.57
C ILE A 54 6.98 -11.59 -6.29
N ALA A 55 8.30 -11.56 -6.42
CA ALA A 55 9.15 -12.70 -6.07
C ALA A 55 8.99 -13.09 -4.58
N ALA A 56 9.40 -14.30 -4.22
CA ALA A 56 9.40 -14.76 -2.84
C ALA A 56 10.14 -13.78 -1.92
N ASN A 57 9.55 -13.45 -0.77
CA ASN A 57 10.14 -12.54 0.23
C ASN A 57 10.62 -11.20 -0.38
N SER A 58 9.88 -10.67 -1.36
CA SER A 58 10.19 -9.41 -2.05
C SER A 58 9.05 -8.41 -1.94
N TYR A 59 9.34 -7.17 -2.30
CA TYR A 59 8.47 -6.02 -2.15
C TYR A 59 7.96 -5.52 -3.49
N PHE A 60 6.78 -4.92 -3.48
CA PHE A 60 6.22 -4.20 -4.61
C PHE A 60 5.61 -2.89 -4.14
N VAL A 61 6.11 -1.78 -4.65
CA VAL A 61 5.67 -0.44 -4.28
C VAL A 61 4.65 0.07 -5.29
N ILE A 62 3.49 0.46 -4.79
CA ILE A 62 2.41 1.06 -5.56
C ILE A 62 2.37 2.55 -5.24
N VAL A 63 2.73 3.39 -6.20
CA VAL A 63 2.49 4.83 -6.10
C VAL A 63 1.00 5.06 -6.33
N VAL A 64 0.31 5.60 -5.33
CA VAL A 64 -1.15 5.75 -5.35
C VAL A 64 -1.58 7.16 -5.73
N ASP A 65 -0.78 8.17 -5.38
CA ASP A 65 -1.06 9.57 -5.73
C ASP A 65 -0.61 9.88 -7.16
N THR A 66 -1.41 9.46 -8.13
CA THR A 66 -1.18 9.62 -9.56
C THR A 66 -2.25 10.52 -10.19
N GLU A 67 -1.96 11.09 -11.36
CA GLU A 67 -2.89 11.96 -12.09
C GLU A 67 -4.02 11.20 -12.84
N ASP A 68 -3.97 9.87 -12.86
CA ASP A 68 -5.03 9.07 -13.50
C ASP A 68 -6.30 9.02 -12.65
N GLU A 69 -7.42 8.62 -13.27
CA GLU A 69 -8.74 8.65 -12.63
C GLU A 69 -8.82 7.81 -11.34
N ALA A 70 -8.03 6.74 -11.27
CA ALA A 70 -7.97 5.85 -10.13
C ALA A 70 -6.92 6.27 -9.10
N GLY A 71 -5.99 7.16 -9.47
CA GLY A 71 -5.01 7.77 -8.57
C GLY A 71 -5.67 8.47 -7.39
N PHE A 72 -5.17 8.22 -6.18
CA PHE A 72 -5.64 8.79 -4.93
C PHE A 72 -4.47 9.17 -4.02
N GLY A 73 -4.47 10.42 -3.56
CA GLY A 73 -3.58 10.86 -2.49
C GLY A 73 -4.02 10.27 -1.15
N LEU A 74 -3.04 10.08 -0.26
CA LEU A 74 -3.26 9.64 1.10
C LEU A 74 -3.32 10.83 2.06
N SER A 75 -4.37 10.90 2.87
CA SER A 75 -4.57 11.91 3.89
C SER A 75 -3.44 11.85 4.93
N GLY A 76 -2.66 12.93 5.03
CA GLY A 76 -1.67 13.09 6.08
C GLY A 76 -2.25 13.15 7.51
N SER A 77 -3.59 13.18 7.67
CA SER A 77 -4.28 13.07 8.97
C SER A 77 -4.68 11.63 9.34
N GLY A 78 -4.36 10.66 8.49
CA GLY A 78 -4.81 9.28 8.62
C GLY A 78 -6.07 8.99 7.83
N GLU A 79 -6.20 7.75 7.37
CA GLU A 79 -7.38 7.18 6.71
C GLU A 79 -7.29 5.65 6.58
N ASP A 80 -8.22 5.10 5.79
CA ASP A 80 -8.38 3.68 5.54
C ASP A 80 -7.92 3.32 4.11
N VAL A 81 -7.19 2.21 3.97
CA VAL A 81 -6.74 1.63 2.71
C VAL A 81 -7.13 0.15 2.64
N TRP A 82 -7.60 -0.28 1.48
CA TRP A 82 -7.98 -1.66 1.20
C TRP A 82 -7.16 -2.25 0.06
N LEU A 83 -6.91 -3.56 0.16
CA LEU A 83 -6.36 -4.37 -0.91
C LEU A 83 -7.35 -5.48 -1.25
N GLU A 84 -7.75 -5.56 -2.52
CA GLU A 84 -8.54 -6.64 -3.09
C GLU A 84 -7.70 -7.51 -4.02
N ASP A 85 -7.99 -8.81 -4.05
CA ASP A 85 -7.46 -9.71 -5.06
C ASP A 85 -8.18 -9.54 -6.42
N ALA A 86 -7.75 -10.29 -7.42
CA ALA A 86 -8.33 -10.24 -8.77
C ALA A 86 -9.78 -10.75 -8.84
N ASP A 87 -10.25 -11.46 -7.81
CA ASP A 87 -11.60 -12.02 -7.70
C ASP A 87 -12.52 -11.12 -6.85
N ASP A 88 -12.11 -9.86 -6.61
CA ASP A 88 -12.83 -8.84 -5.82
C ASP A 88 -12.99 -9.17 -4.32
N ASN A 89 -12.16 -10.06 -3.77
CA ASN A 89 -12.14 -10.30 -2.32
C ASN A 89 -11.19 -9.33 -1.64
N VAL A 90 -11.64 -8.66 -0.57
CA VAL A 90 -10.76 -7.87 0.29
C VAL A 90 -9.83 -8.82 1.04
N ILE A 91 -8.53 -8.75 0.74
CA ILE A 91 -7.49 -9.61 1.32
C ILE A 91 -6.64 -8.90 2.37
N ASP A 92 -6.63 -7.57 2.39
CA ASP A 92 -5.99 -6.80 3.46
C ASP A 92 -6.67 -5.44 3.66
N PHE A 93 -6.51 -4.89 4.87
CA PHE A 93 -7.05 -3.60 5.28
C PHE A 93 -6.13 -2.94 6.29
N ALA A 94 -5.92 -1.63 6.16
CA ALA A 94 -5.16 -0.84 7.10
C ALA A 94 -5.86 0.50 7.36
N ALA A 95 -6.05 0.82 8.63
CA ALA A 95 -6.45 2.15 9.09
C ALA A 95 -5.22 2.82 9.72
N PHE A 96 -4.57 3.73 8.99
CA PHE A 96 -3.36 4.39 9.46
C PHE A 96 -3.68 5.72 10.16
N PRO A 97 -2.98 6.07 11.25
CA PRO A 97 -3.19 7.32 11.97
C PRO A 97 -2.56 8.50 11.22
N ALA A 98 -2.68 9.71 11.77
CA ALA A 98 -1.84 10.82 11.32
C ALA A 98 -0.35 10.47 11.47
N LEU A 99 0.44 10.79 10.44
CA LEU A 99 1.88 10.58 10.41
C LEU A 99 2.62 11.93 10.42
N GLU A 100 3.88 11.92 10.86
CA GLU A 100 4.84 13.01 10.61
C GLU A 100 5.57 12.80 9.27
N GLU A 101 6.21 13.85 8.73
CA GLU A 101 6.91 13.80 7.42
C GLU A 101 7.99 12.70 7.33
N THR A 102 8.58 12.32 8.47
CA THR A 102 9.63 11.30 8.54
C THR A 102 9.10 9.93 8.95
N GLN A 103 7.78 9.73 8.93
CA GLN A 103 7.15 8.50 9.40
C GLN A 103 6.37 7.81 8.30
N SER A 104 6.28 6.50 8.43
CA SER A 104 5.38 5.64 7.68
C SER A 104 4.55 4.80 8.66
N PHE A 105 3.52 4.14 8.16
CA PHE A 105 2.76 3.16 8.92
C PHE A 105 3.04 1.79 8.32
N GLY A 106 3.61 0.88 9.10
CA GLY A 106 4.05 -0.41 8.59
C GLY A 106 3.86 -1.53 9.58
N ARG A 107 4.05 -2.77 9.11
CA ARG A 107 4.06 -3.96 9.98
C ARG A 107 5.37 -4.00 10.77
N PHE A 108 5.32 -4.37 12.06
CA PHE A 108 6.49 -4.38 12.97
C PHE A 108 7.70 -5.15 12.40
N GLU A 109 7.42 -6.29 11.76
CA GLU A 109 8.32 -7.01 10.85
C GLU A 109 7.56 -7.19 9.53
N ASP A 110 8.28 -7.42 8.43
CA ASP A 110 7.64 -7.66 7.13
C ASP A 110 6.63 -8.81 7.21
N GLY A 111 5.36 -8.50 6.89
CA GLY A 111 4.27 -9.46 6.98
C GLY A 111 3.76 -9.80 8.40
N ALA A 112 4.22 -9.12 9.45
CA ALA A 112 3.72 -9.30 10.82
C ALA A 112 2.26 -8.86 10.98
N TYR A 113 1.50 -9.46 11.90
CA TYR A 113 0.09 -9.11 12.09
C TYR A 113 -0.16 -7.68 12.59
N SER A 114 0.78 -7.12 13.37
CA SER A 114 0.64 -5.82 14.02
C SER A 114 1.18 -4.68 13.15
N TRP A 115 0.38 -3.62 13.03
CA TRP A 115 0.79 -2.35 12.44
C TRP A 115 1.27 -1.36 13.51
N GLU A 116 2.22 -0.52 13.15
CA GLU A 116 2.74 0.56 13.98
C GLU A 116 3.27 1.73 13.14
N ILE A 117 3.55 2.84 13.81
CA ILE A 117 4.27 3.96 13.19
C ILE A 117 5.76 3.63 13.18
N LEU A 118 6.34 3.58 11.98
CA LEU A 118 7.77 3.42 11.76
C LEU A 118 8.44 4.80 11.70
N ASN A 119 9.65 4.91 12.27
CA ASN A 119 10.45 6.14 12.21
C ASN A 119 11.54 6.06 11.12
N THR A 120 11.60 4.96 10.41
CA THR A 120 12.42 4.74 9.23
C THR A 120 11.51 4.36 8.08
N ILE A 121 11.52 5.15 7.00
CA ILE A 121 10.75 4.87 5.78
C ILE A 121 11.53 3.85 4.94
N THR A 122 10.92 2.71 4.62
CA THR A 122 11.59 1.55 4.01
C THR A 122 11.08 1.16 2.63
N LYS A 123 10.68 2.15 1.82
CA LYS A 123 10.21 1.98 0.43
C LYS A 123 11.07 0.98 -0.38
N GLY A 124 10.48 -0.16 -0.73
CA GLY A 124 11.09 -1.23 -1.52
C GLY A 124 12.08 -2.12 -0.76
N ALA A 125 12.08 -2.08 0.58
CA ALA A 125 13.02 -2.76 1.45
C ALA A 125 12.33 -3.30 2.71
N ALA A 126 13.07 -4.09 3.49
CA ALA A 126 12.57 -4.64 4.74
C ALA A 126 12.27 -3.54 5.76
N ASN A 127 11.14 -3.68 6.46
CA ASN A 127 10.73 -2.76 7.51
C ASN A 127 11.80 -2.66 8.60
N ALA A 128 12.07 -1.43 9.03
CA ALA A 128 13.04 -1.10 10.06
C ALA A 128 12.49 -0.05 11.03
N GLN A 129 13.00 -0.06 12.25
CA GLN A 129 12.61 0.86 13.33
C GLN A 129 13.43 2.14 13.32
#